data_AF-A0A7I7PEH7-F1
#
_entry.id   AF-A0A7I7PEH7-F1
#
_cell.length_a   1.000
_cell.length_b   1.000
_cell.length_c   1.000
_cell.angle_alpha   90.00
_cell.angle_beta   90.00
_cell.angle_gamma   90.00
#
_symmetry.space_group_name_H-M   'P 1'
#
loop_
_entity.id
_entity.type
_entity.pdbx_description
1 polymer ?
#
loop_
_entity_poly.entity_id
_entity_poly.type
_entity_poly.pdbx_seq_one_letter_code
_entity_poly.pdbx_strand_id
1 'polypeptide(L)'
;MRIAFGVIWAIAAWLKWLPGFRATFVSRMVTKAAAEPHWLSPWFEFWLRLERSSPGLWAVLIALAETLIAIALILGIARRVLYIGGALYSLLIWATAEGFGGPYRHGSTDIGTSIIYVMVFLALLVMLEHGLDRRFALDAAIAGRVGWWRRLAGPSGPVGSSG
;
A
#
# COMPACT_ATOMS: atom_id res chain seq x y z
N MET A 1 -14.52 8.25 0.88
CA MET A 1 -13.35 7.54 1.45
C MET A 1 -12.25 7.27 0.43
N ARG A 2 -12.53 6.51 -0.65
CA ARG A 2 -11.50 6.12 -1.63
C ARG A 2 -10.68 7.29 -2.22
N ILE A 3 -11.34 8.34 -2.71
CA ILE A 3 -10.66 9.49 -3.33
C ILE A 3 -9.79 10.23 -2.31
N ALA A 4 -10.31 10.52 -1.12
CA ALA A 4 -9.55 11.17 -0.05
C ALA A 4 -8.31 10.35 0.34
N PHE A 5 -8.46 9.03 0.46
CA PHE A 5 -7.33 8.13 0.69
C PHE A 5 -6.33 8.13 -0.47
N GLY A 6 -6.82 8.18 -1.71
CA GLY A 6 -5.99 8.36 -2.90
C GLY A 6 -5.18 9.66 -2.91
N VAL A 7 -5.73 10.76 -2.39
CA VAL A 7 -4.99 12.03 -2.21
C VAL A 7 -3.87 11.87 -1.18
N ILE A 8 -4.12 11.18 -0.06
CA ILE A 8 -3.08 10.88 0.94
C ILE A 8 -1.94 10.08 0.30
N TRP A 9 -2.28 9.06 -0.50
CA TRP A 9 -1.29 8.30 -1.28
C TRP A 9 -0.56 9.13 -2.32
N ALA A 10 -1.22 10.10 -2.96
CA ALA A 10 -0.58 11.00 -3.92
C ALA A 10 0.47 11.90 -3.24
N ILE A 11 0.16 12.40 -2.04
CA ILE A 11 1.12 13.16 -1.23
C ILE A 11 2.29 12.26 -0.82
N ALA A 12 2.03 11.04 -0.35
CA ALA A 12 3.08 10.08 -0.02
C ALA A 12 4.01 9.81 -1.22
N ALA A 13 3.43 9.52 -2.38
CA ALA A 13 4.15 9.28 -3.62
C ALA A 13 5.01 10.49 -4.02
N TRP A 14 4.46 11.70 -3.94
CA TRP A 14 5.19 12.95 -4.17
C TRP A 14 6.44 13.03 -3.27
N LEU A 15 6.29 12.73 -1.98
CA LEU A 15 7.40 12.72 -1.03
C LEU A 15 8.51 11.72 -1.39
N LYS A 16 8.18 10.59 -2.04
CA LYS A 16 9.19 9.62 -2.50
C LYS A 16 10.01 10.11 -3.69
N TRP A 17 9.47 11.01 -4.49
CA TRP A 17 10.19 11.60 -5.62
C TRP A 17 11.22 12.66 -5.18
N LEU A 18 11.09 13.22 -3.97
CA LEU A 18 12.04 14.20 -3.45
C LEU A 18 13.43 13.60 -3.19
N PRO A 19 14.50 14.39 -3.41
CA PRO A 19 15.88 13.94 -3.21
C PRO A 19 16.17 13.57 -1.75
N GLY A 20 15.49 14.22 -0.78
CA GLY A 20 15.65 13.92 0.64
C GLY A 20 15.26 12.48 1.00
N PHE A 21 14.23 11.91 0.36
CA PHE A 21 13.88 10.50 0.55
C PHE A 21 14.99 9.59 0.03
N ARG A 22 15.44 9.82 -1.21
CA ARG A 22 16.48 9.00 -1.85
C ARG A 22 17.80 9.01 -1.09
N ALA A 23 18.19 10.16 -0.54
CA ALA A 23 19.42 10.30 0.23
C ALA A 23 19.37 9.59 1.59
N THR A 24 18.19 9.49 2.20
CA THR A 24 18.05 9.01 3.59
C THR A 24 17.38 7.65 3.73
N PHE A 25 16.77 7.11 2.67
CA PHE A 25 16.01 5.86 2.69
C PHE A 25 16.78 4.68 3.30
N VAL A 26 17.94 4.34 2.74
CA VAL A 26 18.75 3.20 3.23
C VAL A 26 19.27 3.48 4.63
N SER A 27 19.73 4.71 4.91
CA SER A 27 20.22 5.07 6.25
C SER A 27 19.13 4.92 7.31
N ARG A 28 17.90 5.37 7.03
CA ARG A 28 16.75 5.20 7.92
C ARG A 28 16.42 3.73 8.14
N MET A 29 16.44 2.92 7.09
CA MET A 29 16.20 1.47 7.17
C MET A 29 17.26 0.77 8.06
N VAL A 30 18.53 1.15 7.93
CA VAL A 30 19.63 0.61 8.75
C VAL A 30 19.47 1.00 10.22
N THR A 31 19.19 2.28 10.50
CA THR A 31 18.97 2.75 11.87
C THR A 31 17.77 2.07 12.51
N LYS A 32 16.69 1.84 11.73
CA LYS A 32 15.53 1.09 12.20
C LYS A 32 15.91 -0.35 12.53
N ALA A 33 16.55 -1.07 11.60
CA ALA A 33 16.98 -2.44 11.81
C ALA A 33 17.88 -2.62 13.04
N ALA A 34 18.80 -1.66 13.30
CA ALA A 34 19.68 -1.69 14.46
C ALA A 34 18.96 -1.49 15.80
N ALA A 35 17.75 -0.91 15.79
CA ALA A 35 16.95 -0.68 16.98
C ALA A 35 15.93 -1.80 17.26
N GLU A 36 15.86 -2.82 16.40
CA GLU A 36 14.96 -3.95 16.56
C GLU A 36 15.61 -5.13 17.31
N PRO A 37 14.82 -5.98 17.98
CA PRO A 37 15.33 -7.17 18.64
C PRO A 37 16.12 -8.10 17.72
N HIS A 38 17.15 -8.76 18.28
CA HIS A 38 18.07 -9.64 17.55
C HIS A 38 17.38 -10.77 16.76
N TRP A 39 16.22 -11.24 17.22
CA TRP A 39 15.45 -12.29 16.55
C TRP A 39 14.80 -11.83 15.24
N LEU A 40 14.62 -10.51 15.05
CA LEU A 40 14.17 -9.91 13.79
C LEU A 40 15.32 -9.56 12.83
N SER A 41 16.58 -9.62 13.29
CA SER A 41 17.74 -9.28 12.46
C SER A 41 17.77 -10.00 11.10
N PRO A 42 17.49 -11.32 11.00
CA PRO A 42 17.50 -12.01 9.70
C PRO A 42 16.51 -11.44 8.68
N TRP A 43 15.34 -10.99 9.16
CA TRP A 43 14.31 -10.37 8.33
C TRP A 43 14.77 -9.03 7.77
N PHE A 44 15.27 -8.14 8.64
CA PHE A 44 15.77 -6.83 8.21
C PHE A 44 17.02 -6.95 7.34
N GLU A 45 17.92 -7.89 7.61
CA GLU A 45 19.10 -8.15 6.79
C GLU A 45 18.74 -8.64 5.38
N PHE A 46 17.68 -9.44 5.24
CA PHE A 46 17.17 -9.83 3.93
C PHE A 46 16.75 -8.62 3.11
N TRP A 47 15.91 -7.74 3.68
CA TRP A 47 15.44 -6.54 2.99
C TRP A 47 16.56 -5.53 2.72
N LEU A 48 17.46 -5.32 3.68
CA LEU A 48 18.62 -4.45 3.52
C LEU A 48 19.55 -4.95 2.41
N ARG A 49 19.79 -6.25 2.29
CA ARG A 49 20.60 -6.81 1.18
C ARG A 49 19.92 -6.54 -0.17
N LEU A 50 18.61 -6.74 -0.24
CA LEU A 50 17.84 -6.49 -1.44
C LEU A 50 17.91 -5.01 -1.84
N GLU A 51 17.66 -4.08 -0.92
CA GLU A 51 17.65 -2.63 -1.18
C GLU A 51 19.04 -2.07 -1.48
N ARG A 52 20.08 -2.53 -0.77
CA ARG A 52 21.47 -2.09 -0.98
C ARG A 52 22.04 -2.50 -2.33
N SER A 53 21.52 -3.55 -2.95
CA SER A 53 21.97 -3.98 -4.29
C SER A 53 21.82 -2.87 -5.34
N SER A 54 20.79 -2.03 -5.22
CA SER A 54 20.52 -0.90 -6.13
C SER A 54 19.58 0.13 -5.48
N PRO A 55 20.08 0.98 -4.55
CA PRO A 55 19.23 1.88 -3.77
C PRO A 55 18.41 2.85 -4.63
N GLY A 56 19.01 3.35 -5.73
CA GLY A 56 18.33 4.24 -6.66
C GLY A 56 17.15 3.56 -7.38
N LEU A 57 17.33 2.31 -7.81
CA LEU A 57 16.27 1.53 -8.45
C LEU A 57 15.13 1.27 -7.47
N TRP A 58 15.43 0.82 -6.25
CA TRP A 58 14.41 0.55 -5.23
C TRP A 58 13.64 1.80 -4.82
N ALA A 59 14.31 2.95 -4.67
CA ALA A 59 13.63 4.21 -4.38
C ALA A 59 12.67 4.62 -5.51
N VAL A 60 13.05 4.41 -6.77
CA VAL A 60 12.19 4.67 -7.94
C VAL A 60 11.02 3.67 -7.98
N LEU A 61 11.26 2.38 -7.73
CA LEU A 61 10.20 1.36 -7.69
C LEU A 61 9.17 1.65 -6.60
N ILE A 62 9.61 2.05 -5.40
CA ILE A 62 8.73 2.50 -4.31
C ILE A 62 7.91 3.70 -4.77
N ALA A 63 8.56 4.74 -5.31
CA ALA A 63 7.86 5.94 -5.77
C ALA A 63 6.82 5.63 -6.88
N LEU A 64 7.16 4.74 -7.81
CA LEU A 64 6.24 4.27 -8.85
C LEU A 64 5.07 3.48 -8.27
N ALA A 65 5.33 2.56 -7.33
CA ALA A 65 4.28 1.79 -6.67
C ALA A 65 3.28 2.71 -5.95
N GLU A 66 3.76 3.66 -5.14
CA GLU A 66 2.88 4.62 -4.45
C GLU A 66 2.11 5.51 -5.43
N THR A 67 2.73 5.92 -6.54
CA THR A 67 2.09 6.72 -7.59
C THR A 67 0.97 5.94 -8.28
N LEU A 68 1.21 4.67 -8.64
CA LEU A 68 0.21 3.80 -9.25
C LEU A 68 -0.96 3.54 -8.32
N ILE A 69 -0.69 3.30 -7.03
CA ILE A 69 -1.73 3.12 -6.01
C ILE A 69 -2.58 4.39 -5.89
N ALA A 70 -1.95 5.57 -5.81
CA ALA A 70 -2.65 6.86 -5.73
C ALA A 70 -3.58 7.09 -6.92
N ILE A 71 -3.05 6.90 -8.14
CA ILE A 71 -3.81 7.05 -9.38
C ILE A 71 -4.99 6.06 -9.41
N ALA A 72 -4.73 4.79 -9.11
CA ALA A 72 -5.77 3.76 -9.14
C ALA A 72 -6.86 3.98 -8.08
N LEU A 73 -6.51 4.55 -6.91
CA LEU A 73 -7.46 4.93 -5.87
C LEU A 73 -8.33 6.11 -6.31
N ILE A 74 -7.73 7.15 -6.89
CA ILE A 74 -8.46 8.33 -7.35
C ILE A 74 -9.41 7.94 -8.49
N LEU A 75 -8.88 7.27 -9.52
CA LEU A 75 -9.61 6.87 -10.71
C LEU A 75 -10.60 5.71 -10.47
N GLY A 76 -10.37 4.89 -9.44
CA GLY A 76 -11.17 3.71 -9.15
C GLY A 76 -11.04 2.65 -10.24
N ILE A 77 -9.80 2.23 -10.50
CA ILE A 77 -9.43 1.23 -11.51
C ILE A 77 -8.95 -0.06 -10.83
N ALA A 78 -9.42 -1.21 -11.30
CA ALA A 78 -9.01 -2.54 -10.82
C ALA A 78 -9.10 -2.68 -9.29
N ARG A 79 -10.17 -2.12 -8.72
CA ARG A 79 -10.28 -1.85 -7.27
C ARG A 79 -10.02 -3.05 -6.38
N ARG A 80 -10.49 -4.25 -6.74
CA ARG A 80 -10.27 -5.46 -5.94
C ARG A 80 -8.77 -5.79 -5.82
N VAL A 81 -8.08 -5.85 -6.96
CA VAL A 81 -6.64 -6.09 -7.00
C VAL A 81 -5.88 -4.96 -6.31
N LEU A 82 -6.29 -3.72 -6.53
CA LEU A 82 -5.70 -2.56 -5.88
C LEU A 82 -5.82 -2.60 -4.36
N TYR A 83 -6.98 -2.97 -3.82
CA TYR A 83 -7.20 -2.99 -2.37
C TYR A 83 -6.42 -4.11 -1.70
N ILE A 84 -6.41 -5.30 -2.30
CA ILE A 84 -5.60 -6.43 -1.80
C ILE A 84 -4.11 -6.09 -1.91
N GLY A 85 -3.66 -5.63 -3.09
CA GLY A 85 -2.27 -5.27 -3.33
C GLY A 85 -1.80 -4.11 -2.46
N GLY A 86 -2.64 -3.08 -2.30
CA GLY A 86 -2.37 -1.93 -1.44
C GLY A 86 -2.30 -2.31 0.04
N ALA A 87 -3.16 -3.22 0.51
CA ALA A 87 -3.08 -3.77 1.86
C ALA A 87 -1.76 -4.54 2.08
N LEU A 88 -1.40 -5.45 1.16
CA LEU A 88 -0.15 -6.21 1.25
C LEU A 88 1.08 -5.30 1.18
N TYR A 89 1.06 -4.30 0.31
CA TYR A 89 2.15 -3.33 0.17
C TYR A 89 2.28 -2.46 1.43
N SER A 90 1.17 -2.02 2.02
CA SER A 90 1.17 -1.27 3.28
C SER A 90 1.68 -2.12 4.44
N LEU A 91 1.30 -3.41 4.50
CA LEU A 91 1.81 -4.36 5.48
C LEU A 91 3.32 -4.58 5.32
N LEU A 92 3.81 -4.61 4.08
CA LEU A 92 5.23 -4.72 3.80
C LEU A 92 6.00 -3.48 4.30
N ILE A 93 5.49 -2.27 4.05
CA ILE A 93 6.07 -1.03 4.59
C ILE A 93 6.09 -1.09 6.13
N TRP A 94 5.00 -1.53 6.74
CA TRP A 94 4.89 -1.66 8.18
C TRP A 94 5.96 -2.60 8.75
N ALA A 95 6.11 -3.78 8.16
CA ALA A 95 7.05 -4.82 8.57
C ALA A 95 8.52 -4.49 8.28
N THR A 96 8.80 -3.47 7.47
CA THR A 96 10.16 -3.10 7.05
C THR A 96 10.50 -1.67 7.47
N ALA A 97 10.08 -0.67 6.70
CA ALA A 97 10.42 0.73 6.92
C ALA A 97 9.93 1.29 8.27
N GLU A 98 8.79 0.80 8.79
CA GLU A 98 8.26 1.23 10.09
C GLU A 98 8.69 0.31 11.25
N GLY A 99 9.30 -0.85 10.98
CA GLY A 99 9.79 -1.77 12.00
C GLY A 99 8.70 -2.30 12.92
N PHE A 100 7.55 -2.70 12.37
CA PHE A 100 6.37 -3.18 13.11
C PHE A 100 5.78 -2.14 14.09
N GLY A 101 6.08 -0.84 13.91
CA GLY A 101 5.70 0.23 14.86
C GLY A 101 6.66 0.38 16.04
N GLY A 102 7.77 -0.37 16.08
CA GLY A 102 8.69 -0.35 17.22
C GLY A 102 8.07 -0.66 18.60
N PRO A 103 7.09 -1.58 18.74
CA PRO A 103 6.50 -1.98 20.04
C PRO A 103 7.56 -2.57 20.99
N TYR A 104 8.72 -2.94 20.43
CA TYR A 104 9.85 -3.50 21.15
C TYR A 104 10.75 -2.44 21.81
N ARG A 105 10.43 -1.14 21.67
CA ARG A 105 11.13 -0.05 22.36
C ARG A 105 10.35 0.41 23.59
N HIS A 106 11.05 0.58 24.70
CA HIS A 106 10.47 1.15 25.92
C HIS A 106 9.89 2.53 25.64
N GLY A 107 8.60 2.71 25.93
CA GLY A 107 7.88 3.97 25.74
C GLY A 107 7.38 4.24 24.32
N SER A 108 7.45 3.27 23.38
CA SER A 108 6.84 3.44 22.06
C SER A 108 5.31 3.40 22.16
N THR A 109 4.66 4.47 21.72
CA THR A 109 3.18 4.57 21.62
C THR A 109 2.69 4.61 20.17
N ASP A 110 3.61 4.57 19.20
CA ASP A 110 3.28 4.64 17.78
C ASP A 110 3.17 3.23 17.22
N ILE A 111 1.99 2.87 16.72
CA ILE A 111 1.69 1.57 16.11
C ILE A 111 2.15 1.53 14.63
N GLY A 112 2.48 2.68 14.04
CA GLY A 112 2.83 2.83 12.64
C GLY A 112 1.66 3.36 11.80
N THR A 113 1.97 4.16 10.79
CA THR A 113 0.94 4.75 9.92
C THR A 113 0.45 3.74 8.89
N SER A 114 1.35 2.90 8.40
CA SER A 114 1.04 1.95 7.32
C SER A 114 0.08 0.83 7.72
N ILE A 115 0.01 0.43 9.00
CA ILE A 115 -1.02 -0.52 9.46
C ILE A 115 -2.43 0.10 9.44
N ILE A 116 -2.54 1.40 9.67
CA ILE A 116 -3.82 2.13 9.48
C ILE A 116 -4.23 2.05 8.00
N TYR A 117 -3.27 2.16 7.08
CA TYR A 117 -3.54 2.03 5.64
C TYR A 117 -4.02 0.62 5.27
N VAL A 118 -3.45 -0.43 5.88
CA VAL A 118 -3.96 -1.81 5.74
C VAL A 118 -5.45 -1.86 6.12
N MET A 119 -5.81 -1.32 7.27
CA MET A 119 -7.20 -1.30 7.74
C MET A 119 -8.13 -0.54 6.78
N VAL A 120 -7.69 0.61 6.25
CA VAL A 120 -8.46 1.38 5.26
C VAL A 120 -8.63 0.60 3.96
N PHE A 121 -7.59 -0.06 3.45
CA PHE A 121 -7.71 -0.92 2.25
C PHE A 121 -8.65 -2.10 2.47
N LEU A 122 -8.59 -2.76 3.63
CA LEU A 122 -9.52 -3.84 3.97
C LEU A 122 -10.96 -3.34 4.09
N ALA A 123 -11.19 -2.17 4.70
CA ALA A 123 -12.51 -1.56 4.77
C ALA A 123 -13.05 -1.23 3.37
N LEU A 124 -12.21 -0.68 2.47
CA LEU A 124 -12.57 -0.44 1.07
C LEU A 124 -12.89 -1.75 0.32
N LEU A 125 -12.16 -2.83 0.60
CA LEU A 125 -12.42 -4.15 0.04
C LEU A 125 -13.78 -4.69 0.50
N VAL A 126 -14.08 -4.62 1.80
CA VAL A 126 -15.39 -5.03 2.34
C VAL A 126 -16.52 -4.21 1.72
N MET A 127 -16.35 -2.88 1.61
CA MET A 127 -17.33 -2.00 0.95
C MET A 127 -17.54 -2.35 -0.53
N LEU A 128 -16.49 -2.74 -1.24
CA LEU A 128 -16.56 -3.18 -2.63
C LEU A 128 -17.37 -4.47 -2.76
N GLU A 129 -17.09 -5.46 -1.90
CA GLU A 129 -17.77 -6.76 -1.91
C GLU A 129 -19.27 -6.62 -1.54
N HIS A 130 -19.63 -5.66 -0.69
CA HIS A 130 -21.02 -5.35 -0.35
C HIS A 130 -21.73 -4.41 -1.35
N GLY A 131 -21.07 -4.01 -2.44
CA GLY A 131 -21.65 -3.17 -3.49
C GLY A 131 -21.93 -1.71 -3.09
N LEU A 132 -21.38 -1.25 -1.95
CA LEU A 132 -21.61 0.08 -1.39
C LEU A 132 -20.81 1.18 -2.11
N ASP A 133 -19.76 0.82 -2.85
CA ASP A 133 -18.87 1.76 -3.55
C ASP A 133 -19.18 1.91 -5.05
N ARG A 134 -20.46 2.17 -5.40
CA ARG A 134 -20.93 2.18 -6.80
C ARG A 134 -20.86 3.54 -7.50
N ARG A 135 -20.58 4.62 -6.76
CA ARG A 135 -20.55 6.00 -7.29
C ARG A 135 -19.09 6.43 -7.57
N PHE A 136 -18.85 7.01 -8.76
CA PHE A 136 -17.57 7.57 -9.21
C PHE A 136 -16.40 6.58 -9.42
N ALA A 137 -16.61 5.37 -9.95
CA ALA A 137 -15.51 4.49 -10.34
C ALA A 137 -15.44 4.35 -11.87
N LEU A 138 -14.27 4.57 -12.47
CA LEU A 138 -14.05 4.29 -13.90
C LEU A 138 -14.24 2.80 -14.22
N ASP A 139 -14.06 1.91 -13.25
CA ASP A 139 -14.45 0.50 -13.36
C ASP A 139 -15.89 0.31 -13.84
N ALA A 140 -16.84 1.19 -13.48
CA ALA A 140 -18.22 1.11 -13.95
C ALA A 140 -18.36 1.46 -15.45
N ALA A 141 -17.54 2.39 -15.93
CA ALA A 141 -17.49 2.76 -17.36
C ALA A 141 -16.75 1.69 -18.20
N ILE A 142 -15.69 1.09 -17.65
CA ILE A 142 -14.86 0.09 -18.35
C ILE A 142 -15.52 -1.31 -18.33
N ALA A 143 -16.20 -1.69 -17.25
CA ALA A 143 -16.93 -2.97 -17.16
C ALA A 143 -18.05 -3.11 -18.20
N GLY A 144 -18.59 -1.99 -18.69
CA GLY A 144 -19.55 -1.99 -19.82
C GLY A 144 -18.92 -2.34 -21.17
N ARG A 145 -17.59 -2.17 -21.32
CA ARG A 145 -16.86 -2.46 -22.58
C ARG A 145 -16.06 -3.75 -22.55
N VAL A 146 -15.59 -4.21 -21.38
CA VAL A 146 -14.64 -5.32 -21.29
C VAL A 146 -15.05 -6.33 -20.22
N GLY A 147 -15.58 -7.48 -20.66
CA GLY A 147 -16.19 -8.49 -19.78
C GLY A 147 -15.23 -9.14 -18.77
N TRP A 148 -13.96 -9.35 -19.11
CA TRP A 148 -12.95 -9.94 -18.19
C TRP A 148 -12.49 -8.96 -17.12
N TRP A 149 -12.61 -7.64 -17.36
CA TRP A 149 -12.26 -6.59 -16.41
C TRP A 149 -13.10 -6.68 -15.13
N ARG A 150 -14.31 -7.25 -15.21
CA ARG A 150 -15.16 -7.53 -14.04
C ARG A 150 -14.51 -8.43 -13.00
N ARG A 151 -13.60 -9.33 -13.37
CA ARG A 151 -12.90 -10.20 -12.40
C ARG A 151 -11.84 -9.43 -11.59
N LEU A 152 -11.26 -8.38 -12.16
CA LEU A 152 -10.23 -7.55 -11.54
C LEU A 152 -10.82 -6.35 -10.78
N ALA A 153 -11.99 -5.87 -11.23
CA ALA A 153 -12.65 -4.68 -10.72
C ALA A 153 -13.86 -4.95 -9.81
N GLY A 154 -14.48 -6.14 -9.94
CA GLY A 154 -15.74 -6.48 -9.29
C GLY A 154 -15.61 -7.41 -8.08
N PRO A 155 -16.72 -7.61 -7.34
CA PRO A 155 -16.78 -8.53 -6.20
C PRO A 155 -16.34 -9.95 -6.54
N SER A 156 -15.92 -10.68 -5.53
CA SER A 156 -15.46 -12.07 -5.60
C SER A 156 -16.56 -13.09 -5.89
N GLY A 157 -17.82 -12.78 -5.58
CA GLY A 157 -18.97 -13.66 -5.79
C GLY A 157 -19.52 -13.66 -7.21
N PRO A 158 -20.25 -14.71 -7.63
CA PRO A 158 -21.05 -14.63 -8.84
C PRO A 158 -22.00 -13.44 -8.71
N VAL A 159 -22.24 -12.74 -9.83
CA VAL A 159 -23.33 -11.77 -9.92
C VAL A 159 -24.63 -12.57 -9.83
N GLY A 160 -25.00 -12.93 -8.61
CA GLY A 160 -26.21 -13.66 -8.27
C GLY A 160 -27.37 -12.70 -8.34
N SER A 161 -28.24 -12.96 -9.31
CA SER A 161 -29.62 -12.49 -9.38
C SER A 161 -30.35 -12.71 -8.06
N SER A 162 -30.85 -11.64 -7.43
CA SER A 162 -32.04 -11.55 -6.55
C SER A 162 -31.85 -10.37 -5.58
N GLY A 163 -32.72 -9.38 -5.44
CA GLY A 163 -34.01 -9.04 -6.04
C GLY A 163 -34.32 -7.58 -5.69
#